data_AF-A0A2Z6UP86-F1
#
_entry.id   AF-A0A2Z6UP86-F1
#
_cell.length_a   1.000
_cell.length_b   1.000
_cell.length_c   1.000
_cell.angle_alpha   90.00
_cell.angle_beta   90.00
_cell.angle_gamma   90.00
#
_symmetry.space_group_name_H-M   'P 1'
#
loop_
_entity.id
_entity.type
_entity.pdbx_description
1 polymer ?
#
loop_
_entity_poly.entity_id
_entity_poly.type
_entity_poly.pdbx_seq_one_letter_code
_entity_poly.pdbx_strand_id
1 'polypeptide(L)'
;MTIIAQSETLTGVWNCNDGGVYFIRQIGNQVWWYGQSSDGGATWSNVFQGTITGSPITGSWADVPKESIRGNSSMTLSIEGSNRLRKIGSGGSGFGGSLWSR
;
A
#
# COMPACT_ATOMS: atom_id res chain seq x y z
N MET A 1 22.23 -7.83 -26.90
CA MET A 1 21.43 -6.70 -26.39
C MET A 1 20.42 -7.27 -25.42
N THR A 2 20.74 -7.27 -24.12
CA THR A 2 19.79 -7.76 -23.11
C THR A 2 18.82 -6.64 -22.84
N ILE A 3 17.56 -6.82 -23.23
CA ILE A 3 16.48 -5.94 -22.78
C ILE A 3 16.29 -6.28 -21.31
N ILE A 4 16.92 -5.50 -20.43
CA ILE A 4 16.53 -5.46 -19.03
C ILE A 4 15.10 -4.95 -19.02
N ALA A 5 14.14 -5.82 -18.71
CA ALA A 5 12.79 -5.39 -18.38
C ALA A 5 12.95 -4.37 -17.25
N GLN A 6 12.63 -3.11 -17.53
CA GLN A 6 12.52 -2.12 -16.48
C GLN A 6 11.48 -2.69 -15.51
N SER A 7 11.91 -3.02 -14.29
CA SER A 7 10.96 -3.37 -13.25
C SER A 7 10.04 -2.16 -13.09
N GLU A 8 8.83 -2.29 -13.61
CA GLU A 8 7.83 -1.23 -13.58
C GLU A 8 7.61 -0.85 -12.12
N THR A 9 7.97 0.39 -11.78
CA THR A 9 7.90 0.87 -10.41
C THR A 9 6.46 0.86 -9.93
N LEU A 10 6.26 0.54 -8.65
CA LEU A 10 4.96 0.66 -7.98
C LEU A 10 4.56 2.11 -7.71
N THR A 11 5.46 3.07 -7.96
CA THR A 11 5.19 4.51 -7.76
C THR A 11 3.98 4.94 -8.58
N GLY A 12 3.00 5.58 -7.95
CA GLY A 12 1.79 6.06 -8.63
C GLY A 12 0.62 6.27 -7.69
N VAL A 13 -0.54 6.58 -8.26
CA VAL A 13 -1.81 6.68 -7.55
C VAL A 13 -2.59 5.39 -7.80
N TRP A 14 -3.06 4.78 -6.73
CA TRP A 14 -3.73 3.48 -6.73
C TRP A 14 -5.08 3.60 -6.03
N ASN A 15 -6.07 2.87 -6.54
CA ASN A 15 -7.35 2.70 -5.87
C ASN A 15 -7.37 1.35 -5.16
N CYS A 16 -8.11 1.24 -4.06
CA CYS A 16 -8.33 -0.02 -3.36
C CYS A 16 -9.82 -0.36 -3.27
N ASN A 17 -10.12 -1.63 -3.03
CA ASN A 17 -11.49 -2.12 -2.87
C ASN A 17 -12.20 -1.68 -1.58
N ASP A 18 -11.52 -0.94 -0.69
CA ASP A 18 -12.14 -0.23 0.44
C ASP A 18 -12.67 1.17 0.06
N GLY A 19 -12.54 1.57 -1.23
CA GLY A 19 -12.91 2.88 -1.73
C GLY A 19 -11.85 3.97 -1.53
N GLY A 20 -10.70 3.64 -0.94
CA GLY A 20 -9.62 4.58 -0.69
C GLY A 20 -8.69 4.81 -1.88
N VAL A 21 -7.98 5.94 -1.82
CA VAL A 21 -6.92 6.32 -2.77
C VAL A 21 -5.57 6.29 -2.06
N TYR A 22 -4.58 5.70 -2.73
CA TYR A 22 -3.26 5.41 -2.19
C TYR A 22 -2.17 6.00 -3.08
N PHE A 23 -1.34 6.87 -2.51
CA PHE A 23 -0.23 7.51 -3.17
C PHE A 23 1.04 6.73 -2.84
N ILE A 24 1.41 5.81 -3.72
CA ILE A 24 2.51 4.88 -3.50
C ILE A 24 3.81 5.48 -4.05
N ARG A 25 4.89 5.37 -3.27
CA ARG A 25 6.25 5.72 -3.68
C ARG A 25 7.21 4.57 -3.42
N GLN A 26 7.86 4.10 -4.47
CA GLN A 26 8.94 3.11 -4.36
C GLN A 26 10.31 3.76 -4.54
N ILE A 27 11.25 3.47 -3.64
CA ILE A 27 12.66 3.89 -3.72
C ILE A 27 13.52 2.64 -3.50
N GLY A 28 14.11 2.11 -4.58
CA GLY A 28 14.78 0.81 -4.54
C GLY A 28 13.81 -0.30 -4.11
N ASN A 29 14.12 -0.99 -3.02
CA ASN A 29 13.24 -1.99 -2.40
C ASN A 29 12.28 -1.41 -1.35
N GLN A 30 12.36 -0.12 -1.02
CA GLN A 30 11.47 0.50 -0.04
C GLN A 30 10.19 0.99 -0.70
N VAL A 31 9.06 0.74 -0.06
CA VAL A 31 7.73 1.20 -0.48
C VAL A 31 7.11 2.01 0.65
N TRP A 32 6.57 3.15 0.29
CA TRP A 32 5.84 4.04 1.17
C TRP A 32 4.48 4.32 0.55
N TRP A 33 3.46 4.56 1.39
CA TRP A 33 2.26 5.22 0.90
C TRP A 33 1.70 6.24 1.88
N TYR A 34 0.91 7.15 1.32
CA TYR A 34 -0.19 7.81 2.02
C TYR A 34 -1.50 7.25 1.46
N GLY A 35 -2.40 6.81 2.33
CA GLY A 35 -3.74 6.34 1.98
C GLY A 35 -4.80 7.24 2.60
N GLN A 36 -5.89 7.48 1.88
CA GLN A 36 -7.04 8.24 2.39
C GLN A 36 -8.37 7.68 1.90
N SER A 37 -9.42 7.84 2.71
CA SER A 37 -10.80 7.58 2.32
C SER A 37 -11.25 8.46 1.15
N SER A 38 -12.29 8.02 0.44
CA SER A 38 -12.86 8.70 -0.75
C SER A 38 -13.35 10.13 -0.51
N ASP A 39 -13.61 10.50 0.75
CA ASP A 39 -13.98 11.85 1.19
C ASP A 39 -12.77 12.79 1.39
N GLY A 40 -11.61 12.46 0.81
CA GLY A 40 -10.38 13.23 0.96
C GLY A 40 -9.69 13.02 2.31
N GLY A 41 -9.92 11.86 2.92
CA GLY A 41 -9.41 11.53 4.25
C GLY A 41 -10.11 12.33 5.34
N ALA A 42 -11.44 12.42 5.32
CA ALA A 42 -12.21 12.91 6.46
C ALA A 42 -12.66 11.75 7.37
N THR A 43 -12.77 10.53 6.83
CA THR A 43 -13.06 9.31 7.60
C THR A 43 -11.78 8.66 8.13
N TRP A 44 -10.78 8.45 7.27
CA TRP A 44 -9.50 7.88 7.66
C TRP A 44 -8.37 8.32 6.74
N SER A 45 -7.18 8.42 7.32
CA SER A 45 -5.92 8.57 6.62
C SER A 45 -4.87 7.66 7.25
N ASN A 46 -4.07 6.97 6.45
CA ASN A 46 -2.99 6.13 6.94
C ASN A 46 -1.69 6.31 6.16
N VAL A 47 -0.61 5.87 6.79
CA VAL A 47 0.69 5.72 6.15
C VAL A 47 1.13 4.27 6.22
N PHE A 48 1.96 3.87 5.27
CA PHE A 48 2.63 2.57 5.27
C PHE A 48 4.10 2.74 4.93
N GLN A 49 4.91 1.89 5.54
CA GLN A 49 6.30 1.67 5.17
C GLN A 49 6.53 0.17 5.09
N GLY A 50 7.12 -0.28 3.99
CA GLY A 50 7.50 -1.66 3.81
C GLY A 50 8.69 -1.85 2.89
N THR A 51 9.13 -3.09 2.79
CA THR A 51 10.30 -3.50 2.01
C THR A 51 9.90 -4.65 1.09
N ILE A 52 10.28 -4.55 -0.18
CA ILE A 52 10.20 -5.61 -1.18
C ILE A 52 11.30 -6.63 -0.88
N THR A 53 10.91 -7.83 -0.50
CA THR A 53 11.82 -8.96 -0.26
C THR A 53 11.48 -10.10 -1.22
N GLY A 54 12.05 -10.08 -2.42
CA GLY A 54 11.63 -10.97 -3.51
C GLY A 54 10.31 -10.50 -4.13
N SER A 55 9.22 -11.24 -3.88
CA SER A 55 7.90 -10.97 -4.48
C SER A 55 6.82 -10.42 -3.53
N PRO A 56 6.89 -10.58 -2.18
CA PRO A 56 6.04 -9.79 -1.30
C PRO A 56 6.70 -8.48 -0.83
N ILE A 57 5.86 -7.50 -0.52
CA ILE A 57 6.21 -6.34 0.31
C ILE A 57 5.80 -6.70 1.74
N THR A 58 6.72 -6.57 2.70
CA THR A 58 6.41 -6.71 4.13
C THR A 58 6.66 -5.39 4.84
N GLY A 59 5.74 -4.96 5.69
CA GLY A 59 5.84 -3.69 6.38
C GLY A 59 4.77 -3.49 7.45
N SER A 60 4.56 -2.24 7.81
CA SER A 60 3.56 -1.81 8.79
C SER A 60 2.80 -0.60 8.29
N TRP A 61 1.54 -0.50 8.71
CA TRP A 61 0.69 0.66 8.47
C TRP A 61 0.19 1.25 9.80
N ALA A 62 -0.14 2.53 9.79
CA ALA A 62 -0.78 3.21 10.90
C ALA A 62 -1.70 4.34 10.40
N ASP A 63 -2.87 4.45 11.01
CA ASP A 63 -3.72 5.64 10.86
C ASP A 63 -3.03 6.85 11.50
N VAL A 64 -3.05 7.98 10.80
CA VAL A 64 -2.47 9.24 11.28
C VAL A 64 -3.55 10.09 11.96
N PRO A 65 -3.21 10.98 12.91
CA PRO A 65 -4.19 11.71 13.71
C PRO A 65 -4.83 12.90 12.97
N LYS A 66 -5.06 12.79 11.66
CA LYS A 66 -5.89 13.74 10.91
C LYS A 66 -7.37 13.55 11.25
N GLU A 67 -7.77 12.32 11.57
CA GLU A 67 -9.12 11.92 11.98
C GLU A 67 -9.10 11.29 13.39
N SER A 68 -10.14 10.55 13.80
CA SER A 68 -10.21 9.89 15.13
C SER A 68 -9.77 8.42 15.15
N ILE A 69 -9.65 7.76 13.98
CA ILE A 69 -9.25 6.35 13.88
C ILE A 69 -7.75 6.18 14.21
N ARG A 70 -7.39 5.13 14.97
CA ARG A 70 -6.01 4.89 15.47
C ARG A 70 -5.54 3.45 15.23
N GLY A 71 -5.97 2.84 14.13
CA GLY A 71 -5.56 1.50 13.74
C GLY A 71 -4.09 1.46 13.35
N ASN A 72 -3.48 0.30 13.56
CA ASN A 72 -2.14 -0.02 13.06
C ASN A 72 -1.94 -1.54 13.11
N SER A 73 -1.11 -2.05 12.21
CA SER A 73 -0.64 -3.43 12.25
C SER A 73 0.50 -3.66 11.26
N SER A 74 1.06 -4.87 11.27
CA SER A 74 1.88 -5.34 10.15
C SER A 74 0.99 -5.67 8.94
N MET A 75 1.57 -5.62 7.75
CA MET A 75 0.92 -5.96 6.50
C MET A 75 1.91 -6.61 5.53
N THR A 76 1.44 -7.65 4.84
CA THR A 76 2.14 -8.27 3.72
C THR A 76 1.32 -8.14 2.46
N LEU A 77 1.92 -7.62 1.40
CA LEU A 77 1.32 -7.44 0.08
C LEU A 77 2.01 -8.33 -0.94
N SER A 78 1.25 -9.08 -1.74
CA SER A 78 1.73 -9.72 -2.96
C SER A 78 1.76 -8.70 -4.10
N ILE A 79 2.84 -8.71 -4.89
CA ILE A 79 2.94 -7.95 -6.14
C ILE A 79 2.42 -8.82 -7.29
N GLU A 80 1.21 -8.55 -7.78
CA GLU A 80 0.54 -9.31 -8.85
C GLU A 80 0.73 -8.63 -10.21
N GLY A 81 1.99 -8.46 -10.62
CA GLY A 81 2.36 -7.65 -11.78
C GLY A 81 2.49 -6.17 -11.43
N SER A 82 2.60 -5.32 -12.45
CA SER A 82 2.91 -3.89 -12.27
C SER A 82 1.71 -3.04 -11.82
N ASN A 83 0.48 -3.52 -11.97
CA ASN A 83 -0.75 -2.75 -11.76
C ASN A 83 -1.70 -3.37 -10.73
N ARG A 84 -1.23 -4.33 -9.93
CA ARG A 84 -2.07 -4.99 -8.93
C ARG A 84 -1.27 -5.38 -7.68
N LEU A 85 -1.78 -4.99 -6.51
CA LEU A 85 -1.27 -5.44 -5.22
C LEU A 85 -2.40 -6.15 -4.47
N ARG A 86 -2.08 -7.23 -3.74
CA ARG A 86 -3.04 -7.95 -2.91
C ARG A 86 -2.52 -8.09 -1.48
N LYS A 87 -3.32 -7.76 -0.48
CA LYS A 87 -3.00 -8.08 0.91
C LYS A 87 -3.12 -9.58 1.13
N ILE A 88 -2.02 -10.21 1.55
CA ILE A 88 -1.93 -11.67 1.80
C ILE A 88 -1.62 -12.00 3.26
N GLY A 89 -1.33 -11.00 4.10
CA GLY A 89 -1.13 -11.16 5.54
C GLY A 89 -1.28 -9.85 6.31
N SER A 90 -1.69 -9.95 7.57
CA SER A 90 -1.78 -8.84 8.52
C SER A 90 -1.62 -9.34 9.96
N GLY A 91 -0.88 -8.62 10.80
CA GLY A 91 -0.59 -9.03 12.18
C GLY A 91 -1.61 -8.59 13.23
N GLY A 92 -2.84 -8.24 12.85
CA GLY A 92 -3.81 -7.61 13.74
C GLY A 92 -4.89 -6.80 13.00
N SER A 93 -5.26 -5.65 13.57
CA SER A 93 -6.45 -4.83 13.25
C SER A 93 -6.82 -4.73 11.77
N GLY A 94 -8.13 -4.80 11.51
CA GLY A 94 -8.77 -4.92 10.20
C GLY A 94 -8.55 -3.72 9.30
N PHE A 95 -7.36 -3.60 8.71
CA PHE A 95 -7.14 -2.75 7.55
C PHE A 95 -8.19 -3.10 6.48
N GLY A 96 -9.00 -2.13 6.07
CA GLY A 96 -10.17 -2.38 5.21
C GLY A 96 -9.79 -2.90 3.83
N GLY A 97 -8.77 -2.30 3.21
CA GLY A 97 -8.33 -2.64 1.87
C GLY A 97 -7.64 -4.00 1.75
N SER A 98 -7.84 -4.67 0.62
CA SER A 98 -7.17 -5.94 0.33
C SER A 98 -6.73 -6.11 -1.12
N LEU A 99 -7.21 -5.26 -2.03
CA LEU A 99 -6.85 -5.31 -3.44
C LEU A 99 -6.69 -3.90 -4.01
N TRP A 100 -5.48 -3.57 -4.45
CA TRP A 100 -5.15 -2.29 -5.07
C TRP A 100 -4.93 -2.47 -6.57
N SER A 101 -5.35 -1.47 -7.34
CA SER A 101 -5.13 -1.38 -8.78
C SER A 101 -4.87 0.05 -9.25
N ARG A 102 -4.14 0.19 -10.36
CA ARG A 102 -3.94 1.45 -11.09
C ARG A 102 -4.18 1.27 -12.58
#